data_AF-A0A9Q1RHP8-F1
#
_entry.id   AF-A0A9Q1RHP8-F1
#
_cell.length_a   1.000
_cell.length_b   1.000
_cell.length_c   1.000
_cell.angle_alpha   90.00
_cell.angle_beta   90.00
_cell.angle_gamma   90.00
#
_symmetry.space_group_name_H-M   'P 1'
#
loop_
_entity.id
_entity.type
_entity.pdbx_description
1 polymer ?
#
loop_
_entity_poly.entity_id
_entity_poly.type
_entity_poly.pdbx_seq_one_letter_code
_entity_poly.pdbx_strand_id
1 'polypeptide(L)'
;MSLDPTTFKTIVPSRFITFTIPNPLLHLHHFNSPQLRIAILDSPIPSDQPIQIAAMLVPINRESDWNFNTKQGHLQLILNFPHLSRLILIGDSPNSEHPTSYNSNGVVDSSVVEENLMPFLIEAFCRTGGGRPEIPFLVYEDEVVRSLVLDRCVGPFVGEIMIEDVELEMENGGREFRRRLRFKRMPNLVQTQIKIRPKKAGFLEFEIVDDGVLVHPYLNPMVAGLSVIGPYLDAKIGNGIKPKALCLGVGGGALLGFLSSQLGFQILGIEADNVVLQVATRYFGLAYSNSMRLRIGDALEMVQKFATQVENGEDLDNFDGKFDVIMVDLDSSDANIDQASYKMVITEFQEVFAELYEIDIGNQENFVLIASASASASEIGNVECHHQSKFLKKLEQVSGSYVDSIQKLDS
;
A
#
# COMPACT_ATOMS: atom_id res chain seq x y z
N MET A 1 -6.11 -13.78 -35.34
CA MET A 1 -7.44 -14.42 -35.24
C MET A 1 -8.48 -13.41 -35.65
N SER A 2 -9.42 -13.74 -36.54
CA SER A 2 -10.58 -12.89 -36.77
C SER A 2 -11.56 -13.09 -35.61
N LEU A 3 -11.66 -12.10 -34.72
CA LEU A 3 -12.68 -12.10 -33.68
C LEU A 3 -14.05 -11.91 -34.33
N ASP A 4 -15.01 -12.76 -33.99
CA ASP A 4 -16.40 -12.59 -34.40
C ASP A 4 -16.97 -11.32 -33.74
N PRO A 5 -17.44 -10.31 -34.49
CA PRO A 5 -18.05 -9.10 -33.93
C PRO A 5 -19.24 -9.39 -33.00
N THR A 6 -19.86 -10.56 -33.08
CA THR A 6 -20.92 -10.94 -32.13
C THR A 6 -20.42 -11.20 -30.71
N THR A 7 -19.12 -11.46 -30.53
CA THR A 7 -18.47 -11.77 -29.25
C THR A 7 -18.76 -10.70 -28.20
N PHE A 8 -18.78 -9.43 -28.59
CA PHE A 8 -18.89 -8.31 -27.66
C PHE A 8 -20.34 -7.84 -27.43
N LYS A 9 -21.33 -8.52 -28.01
CA LYS A 9 -22.76 -8.13 -27.88
C LYS A 9 -23.34 -8.36 -26.49
N THR A 10 -22.82 -9.33 -25.75
CA THR A 10 -23.25 -9.64 -24.38
C THR A 10 -22.14 -9.31 -23.39
N ILE A 11 -22.51 -9.05 -22.14
CA ILE A 11 -21.59 -8.97 -21.02
C ILE A 11 -21.51 -10.36 -20.40
N VAL A 12 -20.29 -10.87 -20.20
CA VAL A 12 -20.04 -12.15 -19.53
C VAL A 12 -19.22 -11.87 -18.28
N PRO A 13 -19.71 -12.17 -17.07
CA PRO A 13 -19.00 -11.82 -15.83
C PRO A 13 -17.54 -12.26 -15.83
N SER A 14 -16.63 -11.33 -15.48
CA SER A 14 -15.18 -11.57 -15.40
C SER A 14 -14.51 -12.03 -16.71
N ARG A 15 -15.17 -11.85 -17.87
CA ARG A 15 -14.56 -12.19 -19.16
C ARG A 15 -13.45 -11.21 -19.48
N PHE A 16 -12.29 -11.77 -19.78
CA PHE A 16 -11.09 -11.02 -20.15
C PHE A 16 -10.62 -11.47 -21.54
N ILE A 17 -10.58 -10.54 -22.50
CA ILE A 17 -10.17 -10.80 -23.88
C ILE A 17 -9.09 -9.80 -24.27
N THR A 18 -8.02 -10.28 -24.90
CA THR A 18 -6.97 -9.41 -25.47
C THR A 18 -6.73 -9.76 -26.93
N PHE A 19 -6.51 -8.73 -27.75
CA PHE A 19 -6.15 -8.88 -29.17
C PHE A 19 -5.44 -7.62 -29.67
N THR A 20 -4.98 -7.66 -30.91
CA THR A 20 -4.30 -6.54 -31.56
C THR A 20 -5.02 -6.11 -32.83
N ILE A 21 -5.03 -4.81 -33.11
CA ILE A 21 -5.52 -4.21 -34.35
C ILE A 21 -4.41 -3.41 -35.04
N PRO A 22 -4.43 -3.23 -36.37
CA PRO A 22 -3.55 -2.26 -37.02
C PRO A 22 -3.75 -0.88 -36.39
N ASN A 23 -2.68 -0.14 -36.13
CA ASN A 23 -2.75 1.18 -35.50
C ASN A 23 -3.18 2.24 -36.54
N PRO A 24 -4.42 2.79 -36.46
CA PRO A 24 -4.87 3.83 -37.39
C PRO A 24 -4.24 5.21 -37.08
N LEU A 25 -3.59 5.33 -35.93
CA LEU A 25 -3.10 6.58 -35.34
C LEU A 25 -1.59 6.77 -35.50
N LEU A 26 -0.91 5.94 -36.30
CA LEU A 26 0.55 6.03 -36.50
C LEU A 26 1.03 7.42 -36.90
N HIS A 27 0.20 8.17 -37.64
CA HIS A 27 0.48 9.53 -38.09
C HIS A 27 0.44 10.58 -36.96
N LEU A 28 -0.22 10.28 -35.84
CA LEU A 28 -0.31 11.16 -34.67
C LEU A 28 0.86 10.98 -33.70
N HIS A 29 1.70 9.95 -33.89
CA HIS A 29 2.86 9.64 -33.04
C HIS A 29 2.54 9.48 -31.53
N HIS A 30 1.27 9.27 -31.18
CA HIS A 30 0.85 9.01 -29.81
C HIS A 30 1.20 7.58 -29.38
N PHE A 31 0.76 6.60 -30.18
CA PHE A 31 1.17 5.20 -30.09
C PHE A 31 2.10 4.89 -31.24
N ASN A 32 3.32 4.43 -30.94
CA ASN A 32 4.37 4.26 -31.96
C ASN A 32 4.44 2.83 -32.52
N SER A 33 3.68 1.90 -31.94
CA SER A 33 3.58 0.53 -32.46
C SER A 33 2.73 0.47 -33.74
N PRO A 34 3.09 -0.37 -34.72
CA PRO A 34 2.24 -0.63 -35.90
C PRO A 34 0.91 -1.31 -35.55
N GLN A 35 0.80 -1.88 -34.34
CA GLN A 35 -0.41 -2.53 -33.84
C GLN A 35 -0.75 -2.04 -32.44
N LEU A 36 -2.03 -1.77 -32.21
CA LEU A 36 -2.57 -1.45 -30.88
C LEU A 36 -3.11 -2.71 -30.23
N ARG A 37 -2.80 -2.90 -28.95
CA ARG A 37 -3.43 -3.87 -28.08
C ARG A 37 -4.77 -3.33 -27.60
N ILE A 38 -5.81 -4.16 -27.76
CA ILE A 38 -7.13 -3.96 -27.17
C ILE A 38 -7.31 -5.03 -26.11
N ALA A 39 -7.57 -4.61 -24.88
CA ALA A 39 -7.86 -5.49 -23.77
C ALA A 39 -9.21 -5.12 -23.16
N ILE A 40 -10.07 -6.12 -23.00
CA ILE A 40 -11.46 -5.93 -22.61
C ILE A 40 -11.71 -6.75 -21.35
N LEU A 41 -12.27 -6.08 -20.34
CA LEU A 41 -12.77 -6.73 -19.14
C LEU A 41 -14.25 -6.41 -18.96
N ASP A 42 -15.07 -7.46 -18.87
CA ASP A 42 -16.45 -7.35 -18.41
C ASP A 42 -16.51 -7.42 -16.89
N SER A 43 -17.32 -6.55 -16.28
CA SER A 43 -17.46 -6.45 -14.82
C SER A 43 -17.87 -7.80 -14.20
N PRO A 44 -17.30 -8.20 -13.05
CA PRO A 44 -17.76 -9.38 -12.32
C PRO A 44 -19.13 -9.15 -11.67
N ILE A 45 -19.54 -7.90 -11.47
CA ILE A 45 -20.78 -7.52 -10.79
C ILE A 45 -21.89 -7.51 -11.85
N PRO A 46 -22.91 -8.37 -11.72
CA PRO A 46 -24.08 -8.32 -12.59
C PRO A 46 -24.81 -6.98 -12.39
N SER A 47 -25.29 -6.39 -13.48
CA SER A 47 -26.06 -5.15 -13.43
C SER A 47 -27.37 -5.32 -14.19
N ASP A 48 -28.48 -4.92 -13.55
CA ASP A 48 -29.80 -4.83 -14.16
C ASP A 48 -29.98 -3.51 -14.95
N GLN A 49 -28.97 -2.63 -14.92
CA GLN A 49 -28.94 -1.37 -15.64
C GLN A 49 -28.55 -1.56 -17.12
N PRO A 50 -28.80 -0.57 -17.99
CA PRO A 50 -28.26 -0.57 -19.34
C PRO A 50 -26.74 -0.77 -19.32
N ILE A 51 -26.22 -1.49 -20.32
CA ILE A 51 -24.78 -1.76 -20.47
C ILE A 51 -24.03 -0.42 -20.56
N GLN A 52 -23.15 -0.15 -19.59
CA GLN A 52 -22.25 1.01 -19.60
C GLN A 52 -20.84 0.56 -19.95
N ILE A 53 -20.24 1.24 -20.92
CA ILE A 53 -18.93 0.91 -21.48
C ILE A 53 -18.06 2.15 -21.37
N ALA A 54 -16.82 1.98 -20.95
CA ALA A 54 -15.81 3.02 -21.01
C ALA A 54 -14.53 2.50 -21.66
N ALA A 55 -13.78 3.42 -22.27
CA ALA A 55 -12.45 3.16 -22.78
C ALA A 55 -11.40 3.88 -21.92
N MET A 56 -10.17 3.39 -21.92
CA MET A 56 -9.04 4.01 -21.27
C MET A 56 -7.83 3.86 -22.19
N LEU A 57 -7.15 4.96 -22.45
CA LEU A 57 -5.84 4.92 -23.10
C LEU A 57 -4.81 4.52 -22.06
N VAL A 58 -4.02 3.50 -22.37
CA VAL A 58 -2.91 3.09 -21.51
C VAL A 58 -1.83 4.18 -21.58
N PRO A 59 -1.37 4.72 -20.44
CA PRO A 59 -0.33 5.73 -20.46
C PRO A 59 0.93 5.20 -21.14
N ILE A 60 1.51 6.02 -22.01
CA ILE A 60 2.69 5.66 -22.79
C ILE A 60 3.84 5.26 -21.85
N ASN A 61 4.51 4.15 -22.16
CA ASN A 61 5.57 3.51 -21.36
C ASN A 61 5.08 2.84 -20.06
N ARG A 62 3.78 2.79 -19.79
CA ARG A 62 3.18 2.02 -18.68
C ARG A 62 2.45 0.77 -19.16
N GLU A 63 2.57 0.40 -20.43
CA GLU A 63 1.87 -0.76 -21.02
C GLU A 63 2.21 -2.08 -20.32
N SER A 64 3.37 -2.13 -19.67
CA SER A 64 3.87 -3.28 -18.93
C SER A 64 3.53 -3.24 -17.43
N ASP A 65 2.97 -2.14 -16.93
CA ASP A 65 2.54 -2.02 -15.55
C ASP A 65 1.40 -2.99 -15.26
N TRP A 66 1.34 -3.46 -14.01
CA TRP A 66 0.40 -4.47 -13.59
C TRP A 66 -1.07 -4.08 -13.85
N ASN A 67 -1.42 -2.81 -13.61
CA ASN A 67 -2.76 -2.24 -13.83
C ASN A 67 -3.22 -2.39 -15.29
N PHE A 68 -2.31 -2.27 -16.26
CA PHE A 68 -2.65 -2.21 -17.68
C PHE A 68 -2.35 -3.51 -18.44
N ASN A 69 -1.51 -4.39 -17.88
CA ASN A 69 -1.10 -5.62 -18.53
C ASN A 69 -1.83 -6.88 -18.03
N THR A 70 -2.30 -6.89 -16.77
CA THR A 70 -2.87 -8.10 -16.15
C THR A 70 -4.39 -8.06 -16.01
N LYS A 71 -5.05 -9.23 -16.02
CA LYS A 71 -6.50 -9.32 -15.79
C LYS A 71 -6.90 -8.72 -14.44
N GLN A 72 -6.12 -8.99 -13.39
CA GLN A 72 -6.37 -8.51 -12.04
C GLN A 72 -6.18 -6.99 -11.93
N GLY A 73 -5.22 -6.41 -12.66
CA GLY A 73 -5.08 -4.96 -12.80
C GLY A 73 -6.29 -4.30 -13.44
N HIS A 74 -6.82 -4.91 -14.49
CA HIS A 74 -8.03 -4.41 -15.14
C HIS A 74 -9.23 -4.52 -14.22
N LEU A 75 -9.28 -5.57 -13.40
CA LEU A 75 -10.31 -5.76 -12.40
C LEU A 75 -10.25 -4.66 -11.35
N GLN A 76 -9.06 -4.28 -10.87
CA GLN A 76 -8.91 -3.15 -9.95
C GLN A 76 -9.43 -1.85 -10.58
N LEU A 77 -9.10 -1.59 -11.86
CA LEU A 77 -9.53 -0.39 -12.56
C LEU A 77 -11.05 -0.32 -12.71
N ILE A 78 -11.71 -1.41 -13.13
CA ILE A 78 -13.18 -1.39 -13.33
C ILE A 78 -13.96 -1.32 -12.01
N LEU A 79 -13.42 -1.88 -10.91
CA LEU A 79 -14.07 -1.83 -9.60
C LEU A 79 -14.15 -0.42 -9.02
N ASN A 80 -13.26 0.49 -9.43
CA ASN A 80 -13.37 1.92 -9.09
C ASN A 80 -14.61 2.60 -9.71
N PHE A 81 -15.28 1.94 -10.67
CA PHE A 81 -16.46 2.44 -11.37
C PHE A 81 -17.59 1.40 -11.32
N PRO A 82 -18.32 1.30 -10.18
CA PRO A 82 -19.30 0.22 -9.95
C PRO A 82 -20.46 0.19 -10.95
N HIS A 83 -20.67 1.27 -11.70
CA HIS A 83 -21.69 1.38 -12.75
C HIS A 83 -21.24 0.82 -14.12
N LEU A 84 -19.93 0.63 -14.34
CA LEU A 84 -19.41 0.14 -15.61
C LEU A 84 -19.64 -1.36 -15.77
N SER A 85 -20.17 -1.74 -16.92
CA SER A 85 -20.35 -3.13 -17.33
C SER A 85 -19.13 -3.67 -18.08
N ARG A 86 -18.39 -2.80 -18.78
CA ARG A 86 -17.19 -3.16 -19.55
C ARG A 86 -16.17 -2.02 -19.55
N LEU A 87 -14.92 -2.40 -19.36
CA LEU A 87 -13.75 -1.53 -19.51
C LEU A 87 -12.89 -2.01 -20.70
N ILE A 88 -12.49 -1.07 -21.55
CA ILE A 88 -11.65 -1.31 -22.72
C ILE A 88 -10.34 -0.54 -22.56
N LEU A 89 -9.21 -1.23 -22.49
CA LEU A 89 -7.88 -0.62 -22.47
C LEU A 89 -7.26 -0.69 -23.86
N ILE A 90 -6.73 0.45 -24.31
CA ILE A 90 -6.14 0.64 -25.64
C ILE A 90 -4.73 1.20 -25.47
N GLY A 91 -3.74 0.56 -26.06
CA GLY A 91 -2.38 1.08 -26.07
C GLY A 91 -1.42 0.23 -26.90
N ASP A 92 -0.13 0.53 -26.81
CA ASP A 92 0.88 -0.34 -27.40
C ASP A 92 0.88 -1.72 -26.71
N SER A 93 1.43 -2.73 -27.39
CA SER A 93 1.69 -4.00 -26.71
C SER A 93 2.81 -3.81 -25.69
N PRO A 94 2.79 -4.53 -24.54
CA PRO A 94 3.87 -4.46 -23.57
C PRO A 94 5.21 -4.77 -24.25
N ASN A 95 6.13 -3.79 -24.25
CA ASN A 95 7.42 -3.91 -24.92
C ASN A 95 8.44 -4.72 -24.09
N SER A 96 8.20 -4.89 -22.78
CA SER A 96 9.05 -5.65 -21.85
C SER A 96 8.21 -6.22 -20.72
N GLU A 97 8.47 -7.43 -20.26
CA GLU A 97 7.84 -7.95 -19.03
C GLU A 97 8.30 -7.19 -17.76
N HIS A 98 9.41 -6.45 -17.87
CA HIS A 98 10.08 -5.76 -16.77
C HIS A 98 10.44 -4.34 -17.18
N PRO A 99 9.51 -3.38 -17.11
CA PRO A 99 9.85 -1.98 -17.30
C PRO A 99 10.83 -1.54 -16.21
N THR A 100 11.84 -0.76 -16.61
CA THR A 100 12.90 -0.25 -15.73
C THR A 100 12.68 1.19 -15.30
N SER A 101 11.92 1.97 -16.08
CA SER A 101 11.67 3.37 -15.79
C SER A 101 10.44 3.88 -16.52
N TYR A 102 9.76 4.85 -15.92
CA TYR A 102 8.68 5.62 -16.51
C TYR A 102 8.96 7.11 -16.40
N ASN A 103 8.55 7.88 -17.40
CA ASN A 103 8.59 9.33 -17.39
C ASN A 103 7.34 9.85 -18.10
N SER A 104 6.49 10.53 -17.35
CA SER A 104 5.35 11.23 -17.87
C SER A 104 5.84 12.38 -18.74
N ASN A 105 5.41 12.39 -20.00
CA ASN A 105 5.65 13.53 -20.90
C ASN A 105 4.67 14.70 -20.61
N GLY A 106 4.00 14.70 -19.46
CA GLY A 106 2.90 15.60 -19.12
C GLY A 106 1.56 15.08 -19.65
N VAL A 107 0.47 15.80 -19.35
CA VAL A 107 -0.85 15.53 -19.93
C VAL A 107 -0.76 15.84 -21.43
N VAL A 108 -0.58 14.79 -22.23
CA VAL A 108 -0.73 14.89 -23.68
C VAL A 108 -2.23 14.95 -23.95
N ASP A 109 -2.69 16.05 -24.55
CA ASP A 109 -4.08 16.16 -25.00
C ASP A 109 -4.42 14.96 -25.92
N SER A 110 -5.20 14.03 -25.36
CA SER A 110 -5.61 12.79 -26.02
C SER A 110 -6.89 12.96 -26.83
N SER A 111 -7.52 14.14 -26.85
CA SER A 111 -8.81 14.38 -27.52
C SER A 111 -8.80 13.92 -28.98
N VAL A 112 -7.75 14.27 -29.73
CA VAL A 112 -7.60 13.86 -31.14
C VAL A 112 -7.48 12.33 -31.27
N VAL A 113 -6.79 11.67 -30.35
CA VAL A 113 -6.63 10.21 -30.33
C VAL A 113 -7.98 9.54 -30.05
N GLU A 114 -8.69 10.05 -29.05
CA GLU A 114 -10.02 9.59 -28.65
C GLU A 114 -11.00 9.72 -29.81
N GLU A 115 -11.09 10.90 -30.43
CA GLU A 115 -11.94 11.17 -31.59
C GLU A 115 -11.71 10.20 -32.76
N ASN A 116 -10.45 9.83 -33.03
CA ASN A 116 -10.11 8.91 -34.12
C ASN A 116 -10.41 7.43 -33.77
N LEU A 117 -10.43 7.05 -32.48
CA LEU A 117 -10.77 5.70 -32.03
C LEU A 117 -12.27 5.50 -31.85
N MET A 118 -13.02 6.57 -31.57
CA MET A 118 -14.45 6.50 -31.30
C MET A 118 -15.27 5.76 -32.37
N PRO A 119 -15.07 5.98 -33.70
CA PRO A 119 -15.82 5.24 -34.72
C PRO A 119 -15.65 3.72 -34.61
N PHE A 120 -14.42 3.26 -34.38
CA PHE A 120 -14.11 1.83 -34.19
C PHE A 120 -14.78 1.28 -32.92
N LEU A 121 -14.71 2.02 -31.81
CA LEU A 121 -15.32 1.59 -30.56
C LEU A 121 -16.85 1.50 -30.66
N ILE A 122 -17.49 2.48 -31.30
CA ILE A 122 -18.93 2.46 -31.54
C ILE A 122 -19.32 1.27 -32.43
N GLU A 123 -18.60 1.02 -33.52
CA GLU A 123 -18.87 -0.11 -34.42
C GLU A 123 -18.70 -1.47 -33.72
N ALA A 124 -17.66 -1.62 -32.91
CA ALA A 124 -17.34 -2.87 -32.24
C ALA A 124 -18.23 -3.17 -31.02
N PHE A 125 -18.66 -2.13 -30.29
CA PHE A 125 -19.24 -2.31 -28.94
C PHE A 125 -20.64 -1.73 -28.76
N CYS A 126 -21.08 -0.80 -29.61
CA CYS A 126 -22.38 -0.16 -29.47
C CYS A 126 -23.39 -0.68 -30.51
N ARG A 127 -24.67 -0.78 -30.11
CA ARG A 127 -25.75 -1.12 -31.04
C ARG A 127 -26.11 0.08 -31.90
N THR A 128 -26.34 -0.14 -33.20
CA THR A 128 -27.09 0.79 -34.06
C THR A 128 -28.57 0.79 -33.63
N GLY A 129 -28.93 1.63 -32.66
CA GLY A 129 -30.31 1.74 -32.20
C GLY A 129 -30.54 2.89 -31.23
N GLY A 130 -31.00 4.03 -31.76
CA GLY A 130 -31.79 5.03 -31.02
C GLY A 130 -31.06 5.91 -30.01
N GLY A 131 -29.86 6.41 -30.33
CA GLY A 131 -29.10 7.41 -29.58
C GLY A 131 -27.67 7.46 -30.10
N ARG A 132 -26.93 8.56 -29.96
CA ARG A 132 -25.48 8.55 -30.18
C ARG A 132 -24.88 7.75 -29.02
N PRO A 133 -24.31 6.56 -29.25
CA PRO A 133 -23.62 5.85 -28.18
C PRO A 133 -22.34 6.64 -27.87
N GLU A 134 -22.20 7.09 -26.64
CA GLU A 134 -20.99 7.76 -26.17
C GLU A 134 -20.24 6.80 -25.26
N ILE A 135 -18.99 6.51 -25.60
CA ILE A 135 -18.08 5.71 -24.79
C ILE A 135 -17.13 6.73 -24.15
N PRO A 136 -17.29 7.07 -22.87
CA PRO A 136 -16.36 7.98 -22.21
C PRO A 136 -14.96 7.37 -22.18
N PHE A 137 -13.96 8.24 -22.38
CA PHE A 137 -12.57 7.91 -22.10
C PHE A 137 -12.23 8.29 -20.66
N LEU A 138 -11.81 7.29 -19.89
CA LEU A 138 -11.35 7.45 -18.53
C LEU A 138 -9.84 7.75 -18.54
N VAL A 139 -9.43 8.65 -17.67
CA VAL A 139 -8.02 8.98 -17.43
C VAL A 139 -7.58 8.29 -16.14
N TYR A 140 -6.40 7.67 -16.18
CA TYR A 140 -5.76 7.12 -14.98
C TYR A 140 -4.75 8.13 -14.44
N GLU A 141 -4.90 8.51 -13.18
CA GLU A 141 -3.99 9.41 -12.46
C GLU A 141 -3.55 8.73 -11.14
N ASP A 142 -2.25 8.73 -10.87
CA ASP A 142 -1.65 8.18 -9.65
C ASP A 142 -0.52 9.06 -9.08
N GLU A 143 -0.56 10.35 -9.43
CA GLU A 143 0.43 11.40 -9.10
C GLU A 143 1.88 11.09 -9.54
N VAL A 144 2.17 9.91 -10.09
CA VAL A 144 3.52 9.49 -10.49
C VAL A 144 3.89 10.17 -11.79
N VAL A 145 4.94 10.97 -11.71
CA VAL A 145 5.49 11.70 -12.86
C VAL A 145 6.67 10.95 -13.42
N ARG A 146 7.50 10.37 -12.56
CA ARG A 146 8.60 9.50 -12.97
C ARG A 146 8.73 8.33 -12.03
N SER A 147 9.20 7.20 -12.56
CA SER A 147 9.67 6.09 -11.74
C SER A 147 10.96 5.50 -12.31
N LEU A 148 11.77 4.94 -11.43
CA LEU A 148 12.99 4.21 -11.76
C LEU A 148 13.07 2.97 -10.88
N VAL A 149 13.02 1.79 -11.49
CA VAL A 149 13.22 0.53 -10.78
C VAL A 149 14.71 0.39 -10.47
N LEU A 150 15.02 0.30 -9.18
CA LEU A 150 16.38 0.15 -8.68
C LEU A 150 16.82 -1.30 -8.69
N ASP A 151 15.92 -2.21 -8.31
CA ASP A 151 16.22 -3.63 -8.19
C ASP A 151 14.94 -4.48 -8.22
N ARG A 152 15.11 -5.74 -8.61
CA ARG A 152 14.09 -6.80 -8.55
C ARG A 152 14.73 -8.04 -7.94
N CYS A 153 14.11 -8.57 -6.91
CA CYS A 153 14.56 -9.80 -6.27
C CYS A 153 13.38 -10.70 -5.95
N VAL A 154 13.64 -11.95 -5.59
CA VAL A 154 12.60 -12.92 -5.26
C VAL A 154 12.90 -13.49 -3.88
N GLY A 155 11.98 -13.27 -2.95
CA GLY A 155 12.00 -13.86 -1.63
C GLY A 155 11.24 -15.19 -1.59
N PRO A 156 11.63 -16.15 -0.73
CA PRO A 156 10.94 -17.43 -0.60
C PRO A 156 9.51 -17.33 -0.06
N PHE A 157 9.16 -16.26 0.65
CA PHE A 157 7.82 -16.07 1.22
C PHE A 157 7.02 -15.02 0.44
N VAL A 158 7.60 -13.83 0.24
CA VAL A 158 6.84 -12.71 -0.36
C VAL A 158 6.80 -12.75 -1.89
N GLY A 159 7.59 -13.62 -2.52
CA GLY A 159 7.69 -13.74 -3.97
C GLY A 159 8.52 -12.62 -4.59
N GLU A 160 8.14 -12.15 -5.78
CA GLU A 160 8.88 -11.07 -6.45
C GLU A 160 8.71 -9.73 -5.71
N ILE A 161 9.83 -9.10 -5.42
CA ILE A 161 9.99 -7.82 -4.73
C ILE A 161 10.51 -6.81 -5.75
N MET A 162 9.89 -5.64 -5.82
CA MET A 162 10.34 -4.52 -6.63
C MET A 162 10.67 -3.32 -5.76
N ILE A 163 11.83 -2.72 -6.01
CA ILE A 163 12.26 -1.47 -5.39
C ILE A 163 12.31 -0.40 -6.46
N GLU A 164 11.64 0.72 -6.23
CA GLU A 164 11.60 1.84 -7.18
C GLU A 164 11.73 3.19 -6.47
N ASP A 165 12.38 4.14 -7.14
CA ASP A 165 12.31 5.55 -6.80
C ASP A 165 11.24 6.21 -7.68
N VAL A 166 10.36 7.01 -7.08
CA VAL A 166 9.28 7.73 -7.77
C VAL A 166 9.36 9.23 -7.50
N GLU A 167 9.06 10.02 -8.52
CA GLU A 167 8.77 11.45 -8.43
C GLU A 167 7.26 11.63 -8.48
N LEU A 168 6.71 12.26 -7.46
CA LEU A 168 5.29 12.55 -7.31
C LEU A 168 5.00 14.03 -7.53
N GLU A 169 3.88 14.31 -8.18
CA GLU A 169 3.26 15.64 -8.20
C GLU A 169 2.48 15.85 -6.91
N MET A 170 2.77 16.93 -6.21
CA MET A 170 2.03 17.32 -5.01
C MET A 170 0.92 18.30 -5.38
N GLU A 171 -0.16 18.35 -4.61
CA GLU A 171 -1.30 19.26 -4.84
C GLU A 171 -0.89 20.74 -4.92
N ASN A 172 0.20 21.11 -4.23
CA ASN A 172 0.75 22.47 -4.24
C ASN A 172 1.62 22.77 -5.48
N GLY A 173 1.66 21.88 -6.47
CA GLY A 173 2.51 21.96 -7.66
C GLY A 173 3.99 21.61 -7.42
N GLY A 174 4.33 21.20 -6.19
CA GLY A 174 5.67 20.75 -5.84
C GLY A 174 5.98 19.33 -6.33
N ARG A 175 7.26 18.94 -6.25
CA ARG A 175 7.74 17.58 -6.50
C ARG A 175 8.21 16.94 -5.21
N GLU A 176 7.80 15.71 -4.95
CA GLU A 176 8.31 14.89 -3.85
C GLU A 176 8.91 13.59 -4.38
N PHE A 177 10.08 13.21 -3.86
CA PHE A 177 10.73 11.95 -4.20
C PHE A 177 10.52 10.93 -3.12
N ARG A 178 10.13 9.73 -3.50
CA ARG A 178 9.88 8.64 -2.58
C ARG A 178 10.49 7.34 -3.10
N ARG A 179 11.01 6.52 -2.19
CA ARG A 179 11.39 5.14 -2.49
C ARG A 179 10.28 4.20 -2.04
N ARG A 180 9.85 3.30 -2.92
CA ARG A 180 8.77 2.33 -2.71
C ARG A 180 9.32 0.91 -2.71
N LEU A 181 8.83 0.11 -1.76
CA LEU A 181 8.91 -1.35 -1.75
C LEU A 181 7.56 -1.90 -2.18
N ARG A 182 7.53 -2.83 -3.13
CA ARG A 182 6.31 -3.52 -3.55
C ARG A 182 6.55 -5.03 -3.63
N PHE A 183 5.58 -5.81 -3.19
CA PHE A 183 5.54 -7.25 -3.43
C PHE A 183 4.58 -7.52 -4.58
N LYS A 184 5.01 -8.21 -5.63
CA LYS A 184 4.14 -8.50 -6.79
C LYS A 184 2.95 -9.39 -6.46
N ARG A 185 3.00 -10.16 -5.36
CA ARG A 185 1.83 -10.91 -4.88
C ARG A 185 0.70 -9.99 -4.40
N MET A 186 1.00 -8.74 -4.04
CA MET A 186 0.06 -7.70 -3.66
C MET A 186 0.38 -6.39 -4.40
N PRO A 187 0.19 -6.38 -5.73
CA PRO A 187 0.67 -5.30 -6.59
C PRO A 187 -0.04 -3.96 -6.35
N ASN A 188 -1.25 -4.01 -5.79
CA ASN A 188 -2.05 -2.85 -5.39
C ASN A 188 -1.51 -2.14 -4.16
N LEU A 189 -0.71 -2.80 -3.33
CA LEU A 189 -0.23 -2.25 -2.07
C LEU A 189 1.26 -1.90 -2.17
N VAL A 190 1.57 -0.63 -1.92
CA VAL A 190 2.95 -0.22 -1.60
C VAL A 190 3.26 -0.73 -0.21
N GLN A 191 4.19 -1.67 -0.08
CA GLN A 191 4.50 -2.30 1.21
C GLN A 191 5.23 -1.35 2.15
N THR A 192 6.11 -0.50 1.60
CA THR A 192 6.78 0.52 2.36
C THR A 192 7.10 1.69 1.46
N GLN A 193 6.95 2.90 1.98
CA GLN A 193 7.35 4.11 1.30
C GLN A 193 8.11 5.03 2.26
N ILE A 194 9.24 5.57 1.78
CA ILE A 194 10.05 6.54 2.52
C ILE A 194 10.36 7.74 1.63
N LYS A 195 10.61 8.90 2.24
CA LYS A 195 11.09 10.09 1.52
C LYS A 195 12.56 9.95 1.19
N ILE A 196 12.93 10.42 0.01
CA ILE A 196 14.30 10.51 -0.45
C ILE A 196 14.58 11.90 -1.01
N ARG A 197 15.85 12.30 -1.09
CA ARG A 197 16.26 13.57 -1.68
C ARG A 197 17.43 13.34 -2.64
N PRO A 198 17.48 14.01 -3.81
CA PRO A 198 18.66 13.99 -4.66
C PRO A 198 19.89 14.52 -3.92
N LYS A 199 21.00 13.78 -3.92
CA LYS A 199 22.28 14.23 -3.31
C LYS A 199 22.96 15.33 -4.13
N LYS A 200 22.69 15.37 -5.44
CA LYS A 200 23.24 16.34 -6.40
C LYS A 200 22.12 16.80 -7.33
N ALA A 201 22.35 17.88 -8.08
CA ALA A 201 21.45 18.29 -9.15
C ALA A 201 21.39 17.17 -10.22
N GLY A 202 20.39 16.30 -10.14
CA GLY A 202 20.21 15.17 -11.05
C GLY A 202 19.53 13.96 -10.38
N PHE A 203 18.94 13.09 -11.20
CA PHE A 203 18.06 11.98 -10.80
C PHE A 203 18.78 10.65 -10.53
N LEU A 204 20.09 10.67 -10.30
CA LEU A 204 20.92 9.46 -10.32
C LEU A 204 21.34 8.97 -8.94
N GLU A 205 21.37 9.85 -7.93
CA GLU A 205 21.81 9.48 -6.59
C GLU A 205 20.95 10.17 -5.54
N PHE A 206 20.32 9.37 -4.69
CA PHE A 206 19.43 9.82 -3.63
C PHE A 206 19.99 9.48 -2.25
N GLU A 207 19.70 10.34 -1.28
CA GLU A 207 19.83 10.06 0.15
C GLU A 207 18.44 9.82 0.75
N ILE A 208 18.39 9.01 1.80
CA ILE A 208 17.17 8.80 2.58
C ILE A 208 16.96 10.00 3.48
N VAL A 209 15.71 10.49 3.55
CA VAL A 209 15.33 11.57 4.44
C VAL A 209 14.62 10.97 5.65
N ASP A 210 15.23 11.11 6.82
CA ASP A 210 14.58 10.85 8.11
C ASP A 210 14.12 12.19 8.71
N ASP A 211 12.99 12.69 8.23
CA ASP A 211 12.31 13.87 8.77
C ASP A 211 11.29 13.51 9.88
N GLY A 212 11.25 12.24 10.29
CA GLY A 212 10.26 11.73 11.23
C GLY A 212 8.83 11.79 10.69
N VAL A 213 8.64 11.60 9.38
CA VAL A 213 7.31 11.48 8.75
C VAL A 213 7.11 10.06 8.24
N LEU A 214 6.06 9.40 8.70
CA LEU A 214 5.60 8.15 8.09
C LEU A 214 4.72 8.49 6.89
N VAL A 215 5.09 7.96 5.74
CA VAL A 215 4.42 8.26 4.47
C VAL A 215 3.21 7.36 4.25
N HIS A 216 3.28 6.12 4.74
CA HIS A 216 2.24 5.13 4.47
C HIS A 216 0.99 5.40 5.34
N PRO A 217 -0.23 5.51 4.78
CA PRO A 217 -1.40 6.05 5.48
C PRO A 217 -1.77 5.35 6.80
N TYR A 218 -1.60 4.03 6.90
CA TYR A 218 -1.96 3.28 8.11
C TYR A 218 -0.90 3.35 9.23
N LEU A 219 0.33 3.77 8.95
CA LEU A 219 1.40 3.76 9.96
C LEU A 219 1.23 4.87 11.01
N ASN A 220 0.73 6.05 10.62
CA ASN A 220 0.40 7.11 11.58
C ASN A 220 -0.68 6.68 12.58
N PRO A 221 -1.83 6.11 12.14
CA PRO A 221 -2.81 5.47 13.03
C PRO A 221 -2.21 4.40 13.95
N MET A 222 -1.34 3.52 13.45
CA MET A 222 -0.66 2.51 14.30
C MET A 222 0.15 3.16 15.42
N VAL A 223 0.90 4.23 15.12
CA VAL A 223 1.63 5.00 16.13
C VAL A 223 0.68 5.72 17.07
N ALA A 224 -0.44 6.25 16.58
CA ALA A 224 -1.46 6.91 17.40
C ALA A 224 -2.07 5.98 18.46
N GLY A 225 -2.16 4.68 18.16
CA GLY A 225 -2.59 3.67 19.13
C GLY A 225 -1.75 3.62 20.41
N LEU A 226 -0.48 4.06 20.37
CA LEU A 226 0.37 4.17 21.56
C LEU A 226 -0.20 5.14 22.61
N SER A 227 -1.06 6.09 22.20
CA SER A 227 -1.69 7.06 23.10
C SER A 227 -2.57 6.39 24.16
N VAL A 228 -3.12 5.20 23.87
CA VAL A 228 -3.92 4.40 24.84
C VAL A 228 -3.10 4.09 26.10
N ILE A 229 -1.80 3.86 25.96
CA ILE A 229 -0.85 3.62 27.06
C ILE A 229 0.19 4.73 27.20
N GLY A 230 -0.07 5.91 26.63
CA GLY A 230 0.87 7.03 26.57
C GLY A 230 1.47 7.40 27.94
N PRO A 231 0.67 7.58 29.00
CA PRO A 231 1.17 7.88 30.34
C PRO A 231 2.10 6.81 30.93
N TYR A 232 1.83 5.53 30.64
CA TYR A 232 2.69 4.42 31.08
C TYR A 232 4.06 4.48 30.39
N LEU A 233 4.06 4.68 29.08
CA LEU A 233 5.29 4.82 28.28
C LEU A 233 6.09 6.05 28.73
N ASP A 234 5.40 7.16 28.99
CA ASP A 234 6.01 8.40 29.45
C ASP A 234 6.70 8.24 30.82
N ALA A 235 6.02 7.59 31.78
CA ALA A 235 6.60 7.30 33.09
C ALA A 235 7.86 6.44 32.99
N LYS A 236 7.88 5.44 32.09
CA LYS A 236 9.08 4.63 31.82
C LYS A 236 10.24 5.48 31.29
N ILE A 237 9.97 6.31 30.29
CA ILE A 237 10.98 7.21 29.70
C ILE A 237 11.49 8.22 30.73
N GLY A 238 10.61 8.77 31.57
CA GLY A 238 10.96 9.66 32.67
C GLY A 238 11.91 9.03 33.68
N ASN A 239 11.83 7.72 33.87
CA ASN A 239 12.75 6.92 34.71
C ASN A 239 14.03 6.49 33.98
N GLY A 240 14.28 6.97 32.76
CA GLY A 240 15.44 6.63 31.95
C GLY A 240 15.38 5.22 31.33
N ILE A 241 14.21 4.58 31.33
CA ILE A 241 13.99 3.26 30.75
C ILE A 241 13.45 3.42 29.34
N LYS A 242 14.11 2.79 28.36
CA LYS A 242 13.62 2.75 26.98
C LYS A 242 12.45 1.77 26.86
N PRO A 243 11.29 2.18 26.34
CA PRO A 243 10.20 1.25 26.04
C PRO A 243 10.63 0.20 25.03
N LYS A 244 10.08 -1.01 25.13
CA LYS A 244 10.40 -2.14 24.25
C LYS A 244 9.25 -2.45 23.29
N ALA A 245 9.53 -2.47 22.00
CA ALA A 245 8.57 -2.88 20.97
C ALA A 245 9.00 -4.18 20.29
N LEU A 246 8.06 -5.12 20.18
CA LEU A 246 8.15 -6.25 19.26
C LEU A 246 7.40 -5.86 17.99
N CYS A 247 8.08 -5.85 16.84
CA CYS A 247 7.46 -5.56 15.55
C CYS A 247 7.43 -6.84 14.71
N LEU A 248 6.24 -7.33 14.41
CA LEU A 248 6.00 -8.52 13.59
C LEU A 248 5.69 -8.05 12.17
N GLY A 249 6.58 -8.35 11.23
CA GLY A 249 6.61 -7.74 9.90
C GLY A 249 7.53 -6.52 9.90
N VAL A 250 8.60 -6.59 9.09
CA VAL A 250 9.57 -5.49 8.99
C VAL A 250 9.33 -4.65 7.74
N GLY A 251 9.00 -5.29 6.62
CA GLY A 251 8.88 -4.61 5.34
C GLY A 251 10.15 -3.84 5.00
N GLY A 252 10.02 -2.58 4.56
CA GLY A 252 11.16 -1.68 4.37
C GLY A 252 11.64 -1.00 5.67
N GLY A 253 11.01 -1.28 6.82
CA GLY A 253 11.46 -0.83 8.13
C GLY A 253 11.06 0.59 8.54
N ALA A 254 10.12 1.23 7.83
CA ALA A 254 9.71 2.61 8.11
C ALA A 254 9.14 2.77 9.53
N LEU A 255 8.23 1.88 9.95
CA LEU A 255 7.65 1.89 11.30
C LEU A 255 8.73 1.70 12.37
N LEU A 256 9.61 0.71 12.18
CA LEU A 256 10.68 0.40 13.14
C LEU A 256 11.65 1.57 13.27
N GLY A 257 12.14 2.09 12.14
CA GLY A 257 13.02 3.26 12.12
C GLY A 257 12.41 4.44 12.86
N PHE A 258 11.11 4.69 12.63
CA PHE A 258 10.37 5.75 13.29
C PHE A 258 10.22 5.55 14.80
N LEU A 259 9.79 4.37 15.26
CA LEU A 259 9.65 4.07 16.69
C LEU A 259 10.99 4.23 17.43
N SER A 260 12.10 3.86 16.78
CA SER A 260 13.42 3.96 17.36
C SER A 260 13.92 5.41 17.38
N SER A 261 13.89 6.10 16.23
CA SER A 261 14.49 7.44 16.09
C SER A 261 13.63 8.56 16.67
N GLN A 262 12.31 8.46 16.55
CA GLN A 262 11.38 9.52 16.96
C GLN A 262 10.84 9.30 18.37
N LEU A 263 10.63 8.05 18.79
CA LEU A 263 10.01 7.72 20.08
C LEU A 263 10.95 7.02 21.07
N GLY A 264 12.19 6.72 20.66
CA GLY A 264 13.24 6.22 21.57
C GLY A 264 13.08 4.76 22.00
N PHE A 265 12.30 3.97 21.27
CA PHE A 265 12.07 2.56 21.59
C PHE A 265 13.33 1.71 21.37
N GLN A 266 13.43 0.64 22.17
CA GLN A 266 14.24 -0.53 21.86
C GLN A 266 13.38 -1.52 21.08
N ILE A 267 13.85 -1.95 19.90
CA ILE A 267 13.04 -2.70 18.94
C ILE A 267 13.62 -4.08 18.69
N LEU A 268 12.73 -5.07 18.66
CA LEU A 268 12.96 -6.37 18.04
C LEU A 268 12.01 -6.51 16.84
N GLY A 269 12.56 -6.49 15.63
CA GLY A 269 11.81 -6.75 14.40
C GLY A 269 11.92 -8.21 13.98
N ILE A 270 10.79 -8.84 13.67
CA ILE A 270 10.72 -10.21 13.15
C ILE A 270 10.23 -10.17 11.71
N GLU A 271 10.96 -10.80 10.80
CA GLU A 271 10.63 -10.91 9.39
C GLU A 271 10.81 -12.36 8.92
N ALA A 272 9.81 -12.92 8.23
CA ALA A 272 9.90 -14.28 7.73
C ALA A 272 10.88 -14.36 6.54
N ASP A 273 10.94 -13.31 5.73
CA ASP A 273 11.72 -13.29 4.50
C ASP A 273 13.05 -12.55 4.64
N ASN A 274 14.16 -13.29 4.68
CA ASN A 274 15.52 -12.72 4.72
C ASN A 274 15.80 -11.75 3.56
N VAL A 275 15.20 -11.97 2.38
CA VAL A 275 15.39 -11.06 1.24
C VAL A 275 14.76 -9.70 1.54
N VAL A 276 13.61 -9.67 2.22
CA VAL A 276 12.99 -8.41 2.68
C VAL A 276 13.90 -7.67 3.66
N LEU A 277 14.52 -8.35 4.63
CA LEU A 277 15.49 -7.72 5.53
C LEU A 277 16.71 -7.14 4.78
N GLN A 278 17.25 -7.88 3.81
CA GLN A 278 18.36 -7.40 2.99
C GLN A 278 17.96 -6.15 2.19
N VAL A 279 16.75 -6.15 1.64
CA VAL A 279 16.19 -5.00 0.92
C VAL A 279 16.02 -3.80 1.85
N ALA A 280 15.45 -3.99 3.04
CA ALA A 280 15.27 -2.93 4.03
C ALA A 280 16.61 -2.29 4.42
N THR A 281 17.64 -3.10 4.67
CA THR A 281 18.98 -2.61 5.00
C THR A 281 19.65 -1.91 3.82
N ARG A 282 19.60 -2.50 2.61
CA ARG A 282 20.32 -1.99 1.44
C ARG A 282 19.68 -0.75 0.83
N TYR A 283 18.36 -0.71 0.77
CA TYR A 283 17.62 0.31 0.03
C TYR A 283 16.86 1.30 0.92
N PHE A 284 16.48 0.91 2.14
CA PHE A 284 15.65 1.73 3.04
C PHE A 284 16.41 2.20 4.29
N GLY A 285 17.72 1.93 4.38
CA GLY A 285 18.57 2.45 5.44
C GLY A 285 18.32 1.81 6.81
N LEU A 286 17.60 0.69 6.85
CA LEU A 286 17.33 -0.03 8.09
C LEU A 286 18.61 -0.68 8.62
N ALA A 287 19.22 -0.05 9.62
CA ALA A 287 20.50 -0.48 10.17
C ALA A 287 20.35 -1.11 11.55
N TYR A 288 21.06 -2.23 11.77
CA TYR A 288 21.22 -2.80 13.10
C TYR A 288 21.86 -1.78 14.04
N SER A 289 21.30 -1.62 15.24
CA SER A 289 21.86 -0.74 16.27
C SER A 289 21.63 -1.32 17.65
N ASN A 290 22.22 -0.70 18.68
CA ASN A 290 21.94 -1.09 20.07
C ASN A 290 20.45 -0.98 20.43
N SER A 291 19.71 -0.12 19.74
CA SER A 291 18.28 0.11 19.93
C SER A 291 17.39 -0.66 18.94
N MET A 292 17.96 -1.39 17.97
CA MET A 292 17.19 -2.08 16.94
C MET A 292 17.88 -3.39 16.53
N ARG A 293 17.22 -4.50 16.85
CA ARG A 293 17.60 -5.86 16.46
C ARG A 293 16.58 -6.40 15.48
N LEU A 294 17.04 -7.11 14.46
CA LEU A 294 16.19 -7.77 13.48
C LEU A 294 16.47 -9.26 13.51
N ARG A 295 15.44 -10.07 13.35
CA ARG A 295 15.56 -11.53 13.28
C ARG A 295 14.70 -12.09 12.17
N ILE A 296 15.27 -13.12 11.54
CA ILE A 296 14.56 -13.94 10.57
C ILE A 296 13.75 -14.97 11.36
N GLY A 297 12.46 -15.07 11.09
CA GLY A 297 11.60 -16.07 11.72
C GLY A 297 10.12 -15.85 11.42
N ASP A 298 9.34 -16.90 11.63
CA ASP A 298 7.89 -16.80 11.60
C ASP A 298 7.38 -16.03 12.83
N ALA A 299 6.49 -15.07 12.61
CA ALA A 299 5.99 -14.20 13.67
C ALA A 299 5.23 -14.97 14.76
N LEU A 300 4.39 -15.94 14.38
CA LEU A 300 3.59 -16.71 15.32
C LEU A 300 4.47 -17.67 16.14
N GLU A 301 5.42 -18.36 15.48
CA GLU A 301 6.39 -19.20 16.18
C GLU A 301 7.22 -18.40 17.19
N MET A 302 7.64 -17.19 16.82
CA MET A 302 8.42 -16.32 17.71
C MET A 302 7.59 -15.86 18.91
N VAL A 303 6.32 -15.48 18.71
CA VAL A 303 5.41 -15.15 19.82
C VAL A 303 5.22 -16.35 20.76
N GLN A 304 5.02 -17.56 20.24
CA GLN A 304 4.91 -18.78 21.05
C GLN A 304 6.18 -19.08 21.85
N LYS A 305 7.36 -18.90 21.23
CA LYS A 305 8.65 -19.04 21.92
C LYS A 305 8.78 -18.04 23.06
N PHE A 306 8.45 -16.77 22.84
CA PHE A 306 8.49 -15.76 23.91
C PHE A 306 7.50 -16.06 25.03
N ALA A 307 6.29 -16.52 24.72
CA ALA A 307 5.29 -16.89 25.71
C ALA A 307 5.77 -18.04 26.62
N THR A 308 6.39 -19.07 26.04
CA THR A 308 6.87 -20.26 26.77
C THR A 308 8.24 -20.09 27.42
N GLN A 309 9.07 -19.15 26.95
CA GLN A 309 10.38 -18.86 27.55
C GLN A 309 10.30 -18.02 28.81
N VAL A 310 9.29 -17.14 28.92
CA VAL A 310 8.98 -16.48 30.18
C VAL A 310 8.70 -17.51 31.29
N GLU A 311 8.25 -18.72 30.95
CA GLU A 311 8.04 -19.82 31.89
C GLU A 311 9.32 -20.62 32.22
N ASN A 312 10.29 -20.69 31.29
CA ASN A 312 11.47 -21.58 31.38
C ASN A 312 12.81 -20.88 31.63
N GLY A 313 12.90 -19.55 31.53
CA GLY A 313 14.09 -18.76 31.89
C GLY A 313 15.28 -18.82 30.91
N GLU A 314 15.05 -19.17 29.65
CA GLU A 314 16.10 -19.19 28.61
C GLU A 314 16.17 -17.85 27.86
N ASP A 315 17.37 -17.26 27.76
CA ASP A 315 17.62 -15.97 27.11
C ASP A 315 18.08 -16.17 25.66
N LEU A 316 17.15 -16.11 24.71
CA LEU A 316 17.48 -16.26 23.28
C LEU A 316 18.19 -15.02 22.69
N ASP A 317 18.12 -13.85 23.33
CA ASP A 317 18.25 -12.58 22.59
C ASP A 317 18.92 -11.42 23.30
N ASN A 318 19.29 -11.50 24.58
CA ASN A 318 19.60 -10.33 25.42
C ASN A 318 18.45 -9.30 25.42
N PHE A 319 17.21 -9.74 25.23
CA PHE A 319 16.01 -8.93 25.43
C PHE A 319 15.42 -9.38 26.76
N ASP A 320 16.03 -8.92 27.86
CA ASP A 320 15.58 -9.29 29.20
C ASP A 320 14.14 -8.78 29.45
N GLY A 321 13.18 -9.67 29.53
CA GLY A 321 11.82 -9.38 29.99
C GLY A 321 10.80 -9.05 28.90
N LYS A 322 9.64 -8.55 29.35
CA LYS A 322 8.43 -8.35 28.52
C LYS A 322 8.54 -7.16 27.57
N PHE A 323 7.74 -7.17 26.51
CA PHE A 323 7.54 -6.03 25.62
C PHE A 323 6.47 -5.09 26.16
N ASP A 324 6.64 -3.79 25.93
CA ASP A 324 5.66 -2.77 26.25
C ASP A 324 4.58 -2.66 25.18
N VAL A 325 4.97 -2.93 23.93
CA VAL A 325 4.10 -2.84 22.75
C VAL A 325 4.43 -3.99 21.80
N ILE A 326 3.39 -4.58 21.21
CA ILE A 326 3.52 -5.49 20.06
C ILE A 326 2.85 -4.80 18.88
N MET A 327 3.63 -4.49 17.85
CA MET A 327 3.14 -3.96 16.58
C MET A 327 3.04 -5.11 15.58
N VAL A 328 1.86 -5.32 15.01
CA VAL A 328 1.61 -6.37 14.02
C VAL A 328 1.32 -5.70 12.69
N ASP A 329 2.28 -5.79 11.76
CA ASP A 329 2.19 -5.28 10.38
C ASP A 329 2.47 -6.44 9.42
N LEU A 330 1.58 -7.44 9.48
CA LEU A 330 1.67 -8.65 8.68
C LEU A 330 0.61 -8.62 7.59
N ASP A 331 0.97 -9.13 6.41
CA ASP A 331 -0.01 -9.39 5.37
C ASP A 331 -0.64 -10.78 5.53
N SER A 332 -1.86 -10.92 5.02
CA SER A 332 -2.52 -12.21 4.87
C SER A 332 -2.33 -12.73 3.45
N SER A 333 -2.10 -14.03 3.30
CA SER A 333 -2.19 -14.68 1.98
C SER A 333 -3.63 -14.89 1.51
N ASP A 334 -4.61 -14.75 2.42
CA ASP A 334 -6.02 -14.99 2.14
C ASP A 334 -6.72 -13.68 1.76
N ALA A 335 -7.06 -13.55 0.49
CA ALA A 335 -7.76 -12.38 -0.08
C ALA A 335 -9.26 -12.29 0.34
N ASN A 336 -9.73 -13.18 1.21
CA ASN A 336 -11.14 -13.30 1.63
C ASN A 336 -11.33 -12.94 3.12
N ILE A 337 -10.69 -11.88 3.60
CA ILE A 337 -11.07 -11.30 4.90
C ILE A 337 -12.37 -10.53 4.67
N ASP A 338 -13.49 -11.16 5.02
CA ASP A 338 -14.79 -10.52 4.99
C ASP A 338 -15.13 -9.86 6.33
N GLN A 339 -16.25 -9.14 6.36
CA GLN A 339 -16.73 -8.49 7.58
C GLN A 339 -16.98 -9.48 8.73
N ALA A 340 -17.24 -10.76 8.44
CA ALA A 340 -17.39 -11.79 9.46
C ALA A 340 -16.05 -12.16 10.11
N SER A 341 -15.00 -12.31 9.31
CA SER A 341 -13.64 -12.55 9.76
C SER A 341 -13.13 -11.41 10.65
N TYR A 342 -13.40 -10.16 10.26
CA TYR A 342 -13.07 -8.99 11.08
C TYR A 342 -13.77 -8.99 12.44
N LYS A 343 -15.08 -9.29 12.47
CA LYS A 343 -15.85 -9.40 13.72
C LYS A 343 -15.33 -10.51 14.62
N MET A 344 -14.91 -11.64 14.06
CA MET A 344 -14.33 -12.74 14.82
C MET A 344 -13.04 -12.30 15.52
N VAL A 345 -12.16 -11.57 14.85
CA VAL A 345 -10.94 -11.00 15.47
C VAL A 345 -11.30 -10.10 16.66
N ILE A 346 -12.30 -9.22 16.50
CA ILE A 346 -12.77 -8.35 17.59
C ILE A 346 -13.23 -9.19 18.79
N THR A 347 -14.06 -10.22 18.56
CA THR A 347 -14.56 -11.09 19.64
C THR A 347 -13.42 -11.80 20.36
N GLU A 348 -12.51 -12.44 19.64
CA GLU A 348 -11.35 -13.14 20.24
C GLU A 348 -10.46 -12.17 21.04
N PHE A 349 -10.29 -10.93 20.57
CA PHE A 349 -9.51 -9.93 21.29
C PHE A 349 -10.20 -9.47 22.57
N GLN A 350 -11.52 -9.31 22.57
CA GLN A 350 -12.31 -8.95 23.76
C GLN A 350 -12.33 -10.06 24.82
N GLU A 351 -12.10 -11.32 24.44
CA GLU A 351 -11.95 -12.43 25.39
C GLU A 351 -10.62 -12.39 26.15
N VAL A 352 -9.58 -11.83 25.56
CA VAL A 352 -8.20 -11.85 26.09
C VAL A 352 -7.79 -10.52 26.72
N PHE A 353 -8.18 -9.39 26.12
CA PHE A 353 -7.74 -8.05 26.52
C PHE A 353 -8.83 -7.30 27.27
N ALA A 354 -8.44 -6.53 28.28
CA ALA A 354 -9.36 -5.77 29.13
C ALA A 354 -10.04 -4.62 28.38
N GLU A 355 -9.35 -4.05 27.39
CA GLU A 355 -9.88 -3.00 26.54
C GLU A 355 -9.46 -3.20 25.09
N LEU A 356 -10.37 -2.84 24.20
CA LEU A 356 -10.16 -2.85 22.76
C LEU A 356 -10.57 -1.49 22.20
N TYR A 357 -9.76 -0.98 21.28
CA TYR A 357 -9.99 0.27 20.59
C TYR A 357 -9.78 0.09 19.09
N GLU A 358 -10.37 0.99 18.31
CA GLU A 358 -10.29 1.03 16.86
C GLU A 358 -9.97 2.46 16.39
N ILE A 359 -9.20 2.55 15.31
CA ILE A 359 -9.05 3.78 14.51
C ILE A 359 -9.46 3.45 13.08
N ASP A 360 -10.47 4.14 12.55
CA ASP A 360 -10.81 4.13 11.13
C ASP A 360 -9.82 5.04 10.37
N ILE A 361 -9.15 4.48 9.38
CA ILE A 361 -8.14 5.20 8.58
C ILE A 361 -8.82 6.17 7.59
N GLY A 362 -10.14 6.09 7.43
CA GLY A 362 -10.96 6.98 6.60
C GLY A 362 -11.02 6.55 5.14
N ASN A 363 -10.45 5.40 4.79
CA ASN A 363 -10.51 4.81 3.44
C ASN A 363 -11.54 3.68 3.33
N GLN A 364 -12.39 3.48 4.35
CA GLN A 364 -13.46 2.47 4.44
C GLN A 364 -13.01 1.01 4.38
N GLU A 365 -11.71 0.75 4.21
CA GLU A 365 -11.16 -0.59 4.03
C GLU A 365 -10.17 -0.98 5.14
N ASN A 366 -9.51 -0.01 5.77
CA ASN A 366 -8.44 -0.28 6.72
C ASN A 366 -8.75 0.32 8.10
N PHE A 367 -8.56 -0.52 9.12
CA PHE A 367 -8.74 -0.17 10.53
C PHE A 367 -7.47 -0.54 11.29
N VAL A 368 -7.15 0.22 12.34
CA VAL A 368 -6.14 -0.17 13.31
C VAL A 368 -6.84 -0.59 14.60
N LEU A 369 -6.68 -1.86 14.97
CA LEU A 369 -7.14 -2.40 16.25
C LEU A 369 -6.03 -2.26 17.31
N ILE A 370 -6.40 -1.78 18.49
CA ILE A 370 -5.50 -1.57 19.63
C ILE A 370 -6.07 -2.30 20.83
N ALA A 371 -5.38 -3.34 21.29
CA ALA A 371 -5.80 -4.13 22.43
C ALA A 371 -4.88 -3.87 23.63
N SER A 372 -5.48 -3.64 24.81
CA SER A 372 -4.75 -3.36 26.04
C SER A 372 -5.12 -4.36 27.13
N ALA A 373 -4.11 -4.94 27.78
CA ALA A 373 -4.30 -5.84 28.92
C ALA A 373 -4.72 -5.12 30.20
N SER A 374 -4.58 -3.78 30.26
CA SER A 374 -4.95 -2.96 31.41
C SER A 374 -5.93 -1.87 31.01
N ALA A 375 -6.92 -1.60 31.85
CA ALA A 375 -7.83 -0.48 31.63
C ALA A 375 -7.08 0.86 31.69
N SER A 376 -7.13 1.66 30.64
CA SER A 376 -6.45 2.96 30.53
C SER A 376 -7.17 4.04 31.33
N ALA A 377 -7.37 3.81 32.64
CA ALA A 377 -7.64 4.80 33.68
C ALA A 377 -7.83 4.08 35.02
N SER A 378 -6.79 4.00 35.86
CA SER A 378 -6.92 4.05 37.34
C SER A 378 -5.65 3.80 38.18
N GLU A 379 -4.51 3.37 37.63
CA GLU A 379 -3.35 3.01 38.47
C GLU A 379 -2.07 3.85 38.31
N ILE A 380 -2.18 5.09 37.83
CA ILE A 380 -1.09 6.07 37.99
C ILE A 380 -1.71 7.30 38.64
N GLY A 381 -1.39 7.48 39.93
CA GLY A 381 -1.96 8.53 40.77
C GLY A 381 -1.82 9.92 40.16
N ASN A 382 -2.76 10.80 40.51
CA ASN A 382 -2.77 12.24 40.23
C ASN A 382 -1.35 12.84 40.35
N VAL A 383 -0.64 12.95 39.23
CA VAL A 383 0.49 13.86 39.11
C VAL A 383 -0.07 15.12 38.46
N GLU A 384 -0.30 16.12 39.30
CA GLU A 384 -0.72 17.45 38.87
C GLU A 384 0.25 18.01 37.82
N CYS A 385 -0.37 18.58 36.77
CA CYS A 385 0.21 19.35 35.68
C CYS A 385 1.41 20.23 36.09
N HIS A 386 2.50 20.17 35.32
CA HIS A 386 3.05 21.35 34.63
C HIS A 386 4.21 20.92 33.71
N HIS A 387 3.97 20.96 32.39
CA HIS A 387 4.80 20.52 31.26
C HIS A 387 4.60 19.06 30.86
N GLN A 388 3.74 18.86 29.87
CA GLN A 388 3.70 17.64 29.07
C GLN A 388 5.11 17.30 28.58
N SER A 389 5.50 16.04 28.77
CA SER A 389 6.85 15.55 28.48
C SER A 389 7.20 15.72 27.00
N LYS A 390 8.50 15.64 26.69
CA LYS A 390 8.96 15.65 25.30
C LYS A 390 8.38 14.47 24.51
N PHE A 391 8.20 13.31 25.16
CA PHE A 391 7.66 12.11 24.54
C PHE A 391 6.18 12.30 24.16
N LEU A 392 5.33 12.70 25.11
CA LEU A 392 3.90 12.89 24.86
C LEU A 392 3.64 13.96 23.81
N LYS A 393 4.38 15.07 23.85
CA LYS A 393 4.32 16.11 22.79
C LYS A 393 4.67 15.56 21.42
N LYS A 394 5.71 14.73 21.34
CA LYS A 394 6.14 14.13 20.08
C LYS A 394 5.12 13.11 19.59
N LEU A 395 4.55 12.29 20.49
CA LEU A 395 3.50 11.33 20.18
C LEU A 395 2.25 12.04 19.63
N GLU A 396 1.79 13.11 20.28
CA GLU A 396 0.67 13.90 19.77
C GLU A 396 0.98 14.54 18.41
N GLN A 397 2.18 15.11 18.26
CA GLN A 397 2.61 15.74 17.00
C GLN A 397 2.55 14.76 15.82
N VAL A 398 2.96 13.51 16.02
CA VAL A 398 3.07 12.53 14.93
C VAL A 398 1.80 11.72 14.71
N SER A 399 1.00 11.56 15.76
CA SER A 399 -0.31 10.91 15.67
C SER A 399 -1.34 11.78 14.97
N GLY A 400 -1.14 13.11 14.94
CA GLY A 400 -2.04 14.04 14.27
C GLY A 400 -3.47 13.94 14.81
N SER A 401 -4.47 14.05 13.93
CA SER A 401 -5.88 13.93 14.29
C SER A 401 -6.31 12.50 14.67
N TYR A 402 -5.45 11.49 14.47
CA TYR A 402 -5.85 10.10 14.72
C TYR A 402 -6.05 9.80 16.20
N VAL A 403 -5.41 10.55 17.11
CA VAL A 403 -5.63 10.40 18.56
C VAL A 403 -7.10 10.67 18.92
N ASP A 404 -7.69 11.69 18.30
CA ASP A 404 -9.10 12.05 18.53
C ASP A 404 -10.08 11.07 17.89
N SER A 405 -9.60 10.22 16.97
CA SER A 405 -10.39 9.18 16.29
C SER A 405 -10.32 7.81 16.96
N ILE A 406 -9.57 7.67 18.07
CA ILE A 406 -9.51 6.41 18.83
C ILE A 406 -10.88 6.16 19.47
N GLN A 407 -11.56 5.11 19.02
CA GLN A 407 -12.86 4.71 19.56
C GLN A 407 -12.70 3.44 20.39
N LYS A 408 -13.20 3.47 21.63
CA LYS A 408 -13.27 2.26 22.44
C LYS A 408 -14.39 1.37 21.91
N LEU A 409 -14.09 0.09 21.72
CA LEU A 409 -15.07 -0.92 21.34
C LEU A 409 -15.62 -1.55 22.62
N ASP A 410 -16.89 -1.27 22.90
CA ASP A 410 -17.59 -1.89 24.01
C ASP A 410 -17.84 -3.38 23.72
N SER A 411 -17.65 -4.21 24.76
CA SER A 411 -17.90 -5.66 24.77
C SER A 411 -19.38 -6.01 24.86
#